data_AF-A0AA90QE79-F1
#
_entry.id   AF-A0AA90QE79-F1
#
_cell.length_a   1.000
_cell.length_b   1.000
_cell.length_c   1.000
_cell.angle_alpha   90.00
_cell.angle_beta   90.00
_cell.angle_gamma   90.00
#
_symmetry.space_group_name_H-M   'P 1'
#
loop_
_entity.id
_entity.type
_entity.pdbx_description
1 polymer ?
#
loop_
_entity_poly.entity_id
_entity_poly.type
_entity_poly.pdbx_seq_one_letter_code
_entity_poly.pdbx_strand_id
1 'polypeptide(L)'
;MGFNQSDADALNSARQYFSPMSLNTGDPNFQLMHFKVIKSLLPADATMILTLALEAATRFHQNMSAWLDVTTDEFPAYVTEAVRNCEGFGLKVIITWKDQSSHAPGLPMDESVIEAIRLAQITEPVWHPLAKGPVPFLN
;
A
#
# COMPACT_ATOMS: atom_id res chain seq x y z
N MET A 1 10.69 -15.57 -0.87
CA MET A 1 10.70 -15.86 0.58
C MET A 1 9.30 -15.58 1.11
N GLY A 2 8.76 -16.45 1.97
CA GLY A 2 7.40 -16.30 2.52
C GLY A 2 7.38 -15.48 3.81
N PHE A 3 6.17 -15.22 4.31
CA PHE A 3 5.91 -14.51 5.57
C PHE A 3 6.62 -15.16 6.78
N ASN A 4 7.27 -14.36 7.62
CA ASN A 4 8.02 -14.80 8.80
C ASN A 4 7.76 -13.92 10.05
N GLN A 5 8.51 -14.16 11.14
CA GLN A 5 8.36 -13.42 12.39
C GLN A 5 8.63 -11.91 12.24
N SER A 6 9.66 -11.53 11.47
CA SER A 6 9.98 -10.12 11.22
C SER A 6 8.86 -9.42 10.45
N ASP A 7 8.18 -10.12 9.54
CA ASP A 7 7.00 -9.59 8.84
C ASP A 7 5.84 -9.37 9.82
N ALA A 8 5.63 -10.30 10.77
CA ALA A 8 4.64 -10.14 11.82
C ALA A 8 4.94 -8.94 12.74
N ASP A 9 6.22 -8.76 13.11
CA ASP A 9 6.67 -7.65 13.94
C ASP A 9 6.53 -6.30 13.22
N ALA A 10 6.77 -6.26 11.90
CA ALA A 10 6.56 -5.08 11.06
C ALA A 10 5.07 -4.68 11.02
N LEU A 11 4.17 -5.63 10.75
CA LEU A 11 2.73 -5.37 10.77
C LEU A 11 2.25 -4.95 12.17
N ASN A 12 2.78 -5.55 13.24
CA ASN A 12 2.45 -5.17 14.61
C ASN A 12 2.92 -3.76 14.96
N SER A 13 4.12 -3.37 14.53
CA SER A 13 4.64 -2.00 14.69
C SER A 13 3.78 -0.98 13.96
N ALA A 14 3.29 -1.33 12.76
CA ALA A 14 2.38 -0.50 11.98
C ALA A 14 0.98 -0.37 12.60
N ARG A 15 0.53 -1.27 13.48
CA ARG A 15 -0.82 -1.22 14.08
C ARG A 15 -1.14 0.08 14.81
N GLN A 16 -0.15 0.63 15.50
CA GLN A 16 -0.34 1.85 16.29
C GLN A 16 -0.61 3.09 15.43
N TYR A 17 -0.12 3.10 14.19
CA TYR A 17 -0.11 4.30 13.34
C TYR A 17 -1.01 4.17 12.11
N PHE A 18 -1.10 2.97 11.54
CA PHE A 18 -1.76 2.70 10.26
C PHE A 18 -2.91 1.69 10.35
N SER A 19 -3.11 1.06 11.51
CA SER A 19 -4.20 0.10 11.77
C SER A 19 -4.40 -0.93 10.63
N PRO A 20 -3.37 -1.71 10.25
CA PRO A 20 -3.44 -2.63 9.14
C PRO A 20 -4.53 -3.68 9.39
N MET A 21 -5.41 -3.86 8.40
CA MET A 21 -6.53 -4.77 8.48
C MET A 21 -6.68 -5.55 7.18
N SER A 22 -6.81 -6.87 7.28
CA SER A 22 -7.20 -7.69 6.13
C SER A 22 -8.68 -7.48 5.82
N LEU A 23 -8.99 -7.09 4.60
CA LEU A 23 -10.35 -6.92 4.10
C LEU A 23 -10.68 -8.03 3.09
N ASN A 24 -11.90 -8.54 3.21
CA ASN A 24 -12.44 -9.48 2.22
C ASN A 24 -12.80 -8.74 0.94
N THR A 25 -12.20 -9.14 -0.18
CA THR A 25 -12.42 -8.56 -1.50
C THR A 25 -13.68 -9.09 -2.19
N GLY A 26 -14.25 -10.20 -1.70
CA GLY A 26 -15.29 -10.97 -2.37
C GLY A 26 -14.77 -11.88 -3.50
N ASP A 27 -13.50 -11.73 -3.89
CA ASP A 27 -12.82 -12.59 -4.86
C ASP A 27 -11.88 -13.56 -4.11
N PRO A 28 -12.05 -14.89 -4.22
CA PRO A 28 -11.21 -15.85 -3.51
C PRO A 28 -9.74 -15.80 -3.94
N ASN A 29 -9.43 -15.22 -5.11
CA ASN A 29 -8.07 -15.17 -5.65
C ASN A 29 -7.29 -13.96 -5.17
N PHE A 30 -7.93 -12.97 -4.52
CA PHE A 30 -7.28 -11.74 -4.11
C PHE A 30 -7.60 -11.40 -2.66
N GLN A 31 -6.60 -10.89 -1.95
CA GLN A 31 -6.74 -10.37 -0.60
C GLN A 31 -6.31 -8.91 -0.59
N LEU A 32 -6.86 -8.12 0.32
CA LEU A 32 -6.55 -6.70 0.45
C LEU A 32 -6.13 -6.39 1.88
N MET A 33 -4.91 -5.89 2.07
CA MET A 33 -4.45 -5.35 3.34
C MET A 33 -4.66 -3.84 3.32
N HIS A 34 -5.60 -3.34 4.12
CA HIS A 34 -5.91 -1.93 4.25
C HIS A 34 -5.04 -1.28 5.32
N PHE A 35 -4.36 -0.21 4.96
CA PHE A 35 -3.59 0.67 5.83
C PHE A 35 -4.26 2.03 5.84
N LYS A 36 -4.78 2.44 6.99
CA LYS A 36 -5.43 3.75 7.14
C LYS A 36 -4.39 4.79 7.52
N VAL A 37 -4.12 5.72 6.62
CA VAL A 37 -3.19 6.83 6.82
C VAL A 37 -3.97 8.05 7.28
N ILE A 38 -3.94 8.31 8.58
CA ILE A 38 -4.66 9.41 9.23
C ILE A 38 -3.70 10.55 9.65
N LYS A 39 -4.25 11.74 9.87
CA LYS A 39 -3.53 12.87 10.48
C LYS A 39 -3.35 12.58 11.98
N SER A 40 -2.32 11.84 12.33
CA SER A 40 -1.90 11.58 13.71
C SER A 40 -0.47 12.07 13.95
N LEU A 41 -0.08 12.17 15.22
CA LEU A 41 1.31 12.36 15.60
C LEU A 41 2.07 11.08 15.21
N LEU A 42 2.77 11.14 14.07
CA LEU A 42 3.55 10.02 13.57
C LEU A 42 4.93 10.02 14.23
N PRO A 43 5.53 8.83 14.41
CA PRO A 43 6.87 8.73 14.94
C PRO A 43 7.87 9.19 13.87
N ALA A 44 9.10 9.52 14.29
CA ALA A 44 10.14 10.01 13.38
C ALA A 44 10.52 8.99 12.29
N ASP A 45 10.26 7.71 12.52
CA ASP A 45 10.54 6.57 11.65
C ASP A 45 9.31 6.06 10.87
N ALA A 46 8.25 6.85 10.76
CA ALA A 46 7.01 6.47 10.08
C ALA A 46 7.22 5.92 8.66
N THR A 47 8.14 6.52 7.89
CA THR A 47 8.55 6.03 6.56
C THR A 47 9.01 4.58 6.62
N MET A 48 9.92 4.26 7.56
CA MET A 48 10.49 2.92 7.68
C MET A 48 9.46 1.91 8.19
N ILE A 49 8.63 2.29 9.17
CA ILE A 49 7.55 1.45 9.68
C ILE A 49 6.60 1.08 8.53
N LEU A 50 6.19 2.05 7.70
CA LEU A 50 5.31 1.79 6.58
C LEU A 50 5.97 0.94 5.50
N THR A 51 7.25 1.20 5.19
CA THR A 51 8.05 0.41 4.24
C THR A 51 8.01 -1.07 4.62
N LEU A 52 8.43 -1.41 5.85
CA LEU A 52 8.49 -2.78 6.34
C LEU A 52 7.10 -3.44 6.36
N ALA A 53 6.06 -2.68 6.68
CA ALA A 53 4.71 -3.19 6.71
C ALA A 53 4.15 -3.48 5.30
N LEU A 54 4.51 -2.70 4.29
CA LEU A 54 4.16 -2.95 2.89
C LEU A 54 4.84 -4.21 2.35
N GLU A 55 6.12 -4.40 2.66
CA GLU A 55 6.84 -5.63 2.33
C GLU A 55 6.19 -6.85 2.99
N ALA A 56 5.91 -6.74 4.29
CA ALA A 56 5.28 -7.81 5.08
C ALA A 56 3.89 -8.17 4.54
N ALA A 57 3.07 -7.17 4.18
CA ALA A 57 1.76 -7.39 3.59
C ALA A 57 1.85 -8.15 2.26
N THR A 58 2.78 -7.77 1.40
CA THR A 58 2.99 -8.42 0.10
C THR A 58 3.41 -9.90 0.27
N ARG A 59 4.16 -10.24 1.32
CA ARG A 59 4.54 -11.63 1.63
C ARG A 59 3.47 -12.44 2.37
N PHE A 60 2.45 -11.78 2.93
CA PHE A 60 1.41 -12.42 3.76
C PHE A 60 0.58 -13.43 2.96
N HIS A 61 0.27 -13.12 1.69
CA HIS A 61 -0.48 -14.00 0.79
C HIS A 61 -0.06 -13.75 -0.66
N GLN A 62 -0.03 -14.78 -1.51
CA GLN A 62 0.49 -14.73 -2.89
C GLN A 62 -0.15 -13.62 -3.75
N ASN A 63 -1.44 -13.33 -3.52
CA ASN A 63 -2.20 -12.28 -4.20
C ASN A 63 -2.74 -11.23 -3.22
N MET A 64 -1.92 -10.85 -2.23
CA MET A 64 -2.23 -9.71 -1.37
C MET A 64 -1.93 -8.41 -2.10
N SER A 65 -2.90 -7.51 -2.16
CA SER A 65 -2.68 -6.10 -2.49
C SER A 65 -2.67 -5.27 -1.22
N ALA A 66 -1.77 -4.29 -1.12
CA ALA A 66 -1.78 -3.28 -0.07
C ALA A 66 -2.59 -2.06 -0.53
N TRP A 67 -3.53 -1.60 0.28
CA TRP A 67 -4.28 -0.37 0.04
C TRP A 67 -3.91 0.67 1.10
N LEU A 68 -3.25 1.75 0.66
CA LEU A 68 -3.00 2.94 1.46
C LEU A 68 -4.18 3.91 1.30
N ASP A 69 -5.03 3.98 2.32
CA ASP A 69 -6.16 4.90 2.39
C ASP A 69 -5.74 6.18 3.10
N VAL A 70 -5.36 7.19 2.31
CA VAL A 70 -4.85 8.46 2.81
C VAL A 70 -6.01 9.43 3.02
N THR A 71 -6.21 9.78 4.29
CA THR A 71 -7.35 10.61 4.74
C THR A 71 -6.92 11.99 5.27
N THR A 72 -5.65 12.34 5.09
CA THR A 72 -5.06 13.62 5.52
C THR A 72 -5.42 14.77 4.56
N ASP A 73 -5.43 16.00 5.08
CA ASP A 73 -5.71 17.21 4.28
C ASP A 73 -4.68 17.43 3.17
N GLU A 74 -3.41 17.13 3.46
CA GLU A 74 -2.26 17.19 2.55
C GLU A 74 -1.71 15.77 2.36
N PHE A 75 -1.19 15.48 1.15
CA PHE A 75 -0.61 14.18 0.87
C PHE A 75 0.72 14.03 1.62
N PRO A 76 0.89 13.03 2.50
CA PRO A 76 2.08 12.95 3.34
C PRO A 76 3.29 12.43 2.55
N ALA A 77 4.40 13.18 2.57
CA ALA A 77 5.61 12.82 1.83
C ALA A 77 6.19 11.45 2.20
N TYR A 78 6.06 11.02 3.46
CA TYR A 78 6.54 9.71 3.92
C TYR A 78 5.83 8.54 3.24
N VAL A 79 4.61 8.73 2.71
CA VAL A 79 3.89 7.68 1.98
C VAL A 79 4.61 7.39 0.66
N THR A 80 4.95 8.44 -0.10
CA THR A 80 5.73 8.30 -1.35
C THR A 80 7.10 7.71 -1.08
N GLU A 81 7.78 8.18 -0.01
CA GLU A 81 9.11 7.70 0.36
C GLU A 81 9.08 6.23 0.79
N ALA A 82 8.07 5.80 1.55
CA ALA A 82 7.93 4.41 1.97
C ALA A 82 7.72 3.46 0.78
N VAL A 83 6.90 3.86 -0.20
CA VAL A 83 6.71 3.08 -1.42
C VAL A 83 8.01 3.05 -2.23
N ARG A 84 8.70 4.19 -2.36
CA ARG A 84 9.98 4.27 -3.08
C ARG A 84 11.06 3.38 -2.46
N ASN A 85 11.09 3.25 -1.13
CA ASN A 85 12.03 2.35 -0.45
C ASN A 85 11.80 0.86 -0.80
N CYS A 86 10.66 0.51 -1.37
CA CYS A 86 10.36 -0.82 -1.87
C CYS A 86 10.68 -1.00 -3.37
N GLU A 87 11.51 -0.13 -3.96
CA GLU A 87 11.98 -0.27 -5.35
C GLU A 87 12.54 -1.68 -5.62
N GLY A 88 12.09 -2.30 -6.71
CA GLY A 88 12.48 -3.65 -7.10
C GLY A 88 11.93 -4.78 -6.22
N PHE A 89 11.13 -4.48 -5.20
CA PHE A 89 10.55 -5.48 -4.30
C PHE A 89 9.45 -6.31 -4.96
N GLY A 90 8.65 -5.68 -5.83
CA GLY A 90 7.47 -6.29 -6.44
C GLY A 90 6.19 -6.08 -5.60
N LEU A 91 5.98 -4.86 -5.11
CA LEU A 91 4.76 -4.49 -4.39
C LEU A 91 3.50 -4.59 -5.27
N LYS A 92 2.37 -4.92 -4.65
CA LYS A 92 1.03 -4.79 -5.23
C LYS A 92 0.29 -3.71 -4.44
N VAL A 93 0.54 -2.43 -4.72
CA VAL A 93 0.05 -1.31 -3.90
C VAL A 93 -0.91 -0.39 -4.65
N ILE A 94 -1.97 0.03 -3.96
CA ILE A 94 -2.87 1.10 -4.40
C ILE A 94 -2.94 2.17 -3.33
N ILE A 95 -2.92 3.41 -3.79
CA ILE A 95 -3.06 4.59 -2.95
C ILE A 95 -4.33 5.30 -3.36
N THR A 96 -5.14 5.69 -2.37
CA THR A 96 -6.28 6.59 -2.56
C THR A 96 -6.10 7.81 -1.68
N TRP A 97 -6.33 8.99 -2.22
CA TRP A 97 -6.29 10.24 -1.47
C TRP A 97 -7.32 11.22 -2.05
N LYS A 98 -8.30 11.63 -1.24
CA LYS A 98 -9.44 12.46 -1.69
C LYS A 98 -10.16 11.79 -2.87
N ASP A 99 -10.22 12.46 -4.03
CA ASP A 99 -10.78 11.98 -5.29
C ASP A 99 -9.73 11.35 -6.22
N GLN A 100 -8.46 11.30 -5.79
CA GLN A 100 -7.36 10.74 -6.56
C GLN A 100 -7.09 9.28 -6.20
N SER A 101 -6.58 8.52 -7.17
CA SER A 101 -6.04 7.18 -6.94
C SER A 101 -4.87 6.89 -7.87
N SER A 102 -3.94 6.05 -7.39
CA SER A 102 -2.78 5.65 -8.19
C SER A 102 -3.16 4.85 -9.43
N HIS A 103 -4.32 4.20 -9.41
CA HIS A 103 -4.88 3.45 -10.52
C HIS A 103 -6.31 3.94 -10.80
N ALA A 104 -6.83 3.67 -12.00
CA ALA A 104 -8.25 3.93 -12.26
C ALA A 104 -9.13 2.92 -11.49
N PRO A 105 -10.30 3.32 -10.96
CA PRO A 105 -10.97 4.62 -11.12
C PRO A 105 -10.54 5.67 -10.07
N GLY A 106 -10.46 6.93 -10.50
CA GLY A 106 -10.08 8.08 -9.69
C GLY A 106 -9.44 9.16 -10.56
N LEU A 107 -9.24 10.36 -10.02
CA LEU A 107 -8.32 11.31 -10.65
C LEU A 107 -6.89 10.78 -10.52
N PRO A 108 -6.02 11.02 -11.52
CA PRO A 108 -4.63 10.61 -11.42
C PRO A 108 -3.93 11.33 -10.25
N MET A 109 -3.09 10.59 -9.53
CA MET A 109 -2.20 11.19 -8.53
C MET A 109 -1.02 11.91 -9.18
N ASP A 110 -0.30 12.69 -8.38
CA ASP A 110 0.95 13.32 -8.79
C ASP A 110 1.95 12.31 -9.37
N GLU A 111 2.64 12.69 -10.45
CA GLU A 111 3.57 11.82 -11.19
C GLU A 111 4.66 11.23 -10.28
N SER A 112 5.10 11.97 -9.25
CA SER A 112 6.11 11.50 -8.30
C SER A 112 5.66 10.29 -7.47
N VAL A 113 4.35 10.18 -7.20
CA VAL A 113 3.72 9.06 -6.50
C VAL A 113 3.58 7.88 -7.45
N ILE A 114 3.09 8.15 -8.67
CA ILE A 114 2.95 7.14 -9.73
C ILE A 114 4.31 6.50 -10.03
N GLU A 115 5.36 7.30 -10.16
CA GLU A 115 6.72 6.81 -10.42
C GLU A 115 7.27 5.96 -9.27
N ALA A 116 7.04 6.37 -8.02
CA ALA A 116 7.44 5.55 -6.86
C ALA A 116 6.76 4.18 -6.89
N ILE A 117 5.48 4.12 -7.25
CA ILE A 117 4.74 2.85 -7.39
C ILE A 117 5.30 2.04 -8.56
N ARG A 118 5.57 2.66 -9.72
CA ARG A 118 6.15 1.98 -10.88
C ARG A 118 7.47 1.29 -10.57
N LEU A 119 8.34 1.96 -9.82
CA LEU A 119 9.65 1.42 -9.43
C LEU A 119 9.53 0.29 -8.40
N ALA A 120 8.51 0.32 -7.55
CA ALA A 120 8.31 -0.67 -6.49
C ALA A 120 7.49 -1.90 -6.92
N GLN A 121 6.61 -1.75 -7.91
CA GLN A 121 5.63 -2.78 -8.27
C GLN A 121 6.20 -3.92 -9.16
N ILE A 122 5.43 -5.00 -9.26
CA ILE A 122 5.64 -6.08 -10.25
C ILE A 122 4.60 -6.00 -11.39
N THR A 123 4.87 -6.65 -12.52
CA THR A 123 3.98 -6.74 -13.69
C THR A 123 2.80 -7.70 -13.47
N GLU A 124 2.05 -7.51 -12.39
CA GLU A 124 0.86 -8.30 -12.05
C GLU A 124 -0.32 -7.39 -11.70
N PRO A 125 -1.58 -7.83 -11.92
CA PRO A 125 -2.74 -7.04 -11.54
C PRO A 125 -2.80 -6.77 -10.03
N VAL A 126 -3.29 -5.58 -9.67
CA VAL A 126 -3.48 -5.14 -8.28
C VAL A 126 -4.97 -4.96 -7.99
N TRP A 127 -5.44 -5.32 -6.80
CA TRP A 127 -6.87 -5.21 -6.47
C TRP A 127 -7.26 -3.80 -6.02
N HIS A 128 -8.18 -3.15 -6.74
CA HIS A 128 -8.58 -1.76 -6.52
C HIS A 128 -9.87 -1.53 -5.70
N PRO A 129 -9.81 -0.91 -4.50
CA PRO A 129 -10.96 -0.72 -3.58
C PRO A 129 -12.18 -0.06 -4.25
N LEU A 130 -11.96 0.98 -5.05
CA LEU A 130 -13.02 1.69 -5.78
C LEU A 130 -13.55 0.94 -7.02
N ALA A 131 -12.68 0.27 -7.81
CA ALA A 131 -13.11 -0.53 -8.96
C ALA A 131 -13.92 -1.77 -8.56
N LYS A 132 -13.71 -2.20 -7.32
CA LYS A 132 -14.17 -3.46 -6.78
C LYS A 132 -13.63 -4.70 -7.53
N GLY A 133 -12.38 -4.65 -7.97
CA GLY A 133 -11.74 -5.75 -8.72
C GLY A 133 -10.27 -5.48 -9.06
N PRO A 134 -9.60 -6.44 -9.73
CA PRO A 134 -8.23 -6.26 -10.21
C PRO A 134 -8.15 -5.21 -11.31
N VAL A 135 -7.10 -4.40 -11.27
CA VAL A 135 -6.74 -3.41 -12.28
C VAL A 135 -5.33 -3.69 -12.81
N PRO A 136 -5.01 -3.26 -14.04
CA PRO A 136 -3.66 -3.41 -14.59
C PRO A 136 -2.62 -2.70 -13.71
N PHE A 137 -1.40 -3.22 -13.67
CA PHE A 137 -0.25 -2.49 -13.10
C PHE A 137 0.06 -1.23 -13.91
N LEU A 138 0.82 -0.31 -13.33
CA LEU A 138 1.21 0.93 -14.00
C LEU A 138 2.34 0.66 -15.03
N ASN A 139 2.16 1.03 -16.30
CA ASN A 139 3.26 1.00 -17.27
C ASN A 139 4.15 2.22 -17.14
#